data_AF-A0A067H5F5-F1
#
_entry.id   AF-A0A067H5F5-F1
#
_cell.length_a   1.000
_cell.length_b   1.000
_cell.length_c   1.000
_cell.angle_alpha   90.00
_cell.angle_beta   90.00
_cell.angle_gamma   90.00
#
_symmetry.space_group_name_H-M   'P 1'
#
loop_
_entity.id
_entity.type
_entity.pdbx_description
1 polymer ?
#
loop_
_entity_poly.entity_id
_entity_poly.type
_entity_poly.pdbx_seq_one_letter_code
_entity_poly.pdbx_strand_id
1 'polypeptide(L)'
;VMNAAWDVCTPVASENTLPCHDRVGYNKILDNAKPLSDPDGRHFLSFSYLRLGLGLMERENFMEFERFVKRMHGEAVLDLQV
;
A
#
# COMPACT_ATOMS: atom_id res chain seq x y z
N VAL A 1 -8.96 -9.99 -11.87
CA VAL A 1 -7.82 -9.49 -12.69
C VAL A 1 -6.50 -10.00 -12.12
N MET A 2 -6.10 -9.61 -10.91
CA MET A 2 -4.78 -9.95 -10.34
C MET A 2 -4.56 -11.46 -10.19
N ASN A 3 -5.56 -12.21 -9.68
CA ASN A 3 -5.49 -13.67 -9.59
C ASN A 3 -5.19 -14.34 -10.93
N ALA A 4 -5.86 -13.92 -12.01
CA ALA A 4 -5.63 -14.49 -13.34
C ALA A 4 -4.21 -14.21 -13.86
N ALA A 5 -3.63 -13.04 -13.54
CA ALA A 5 -2.24 -12.72 -13.90
C ALA A 5 -1.24 -13.58 -13.11
N TRP A 6 -1.48 -13.76 -11.81
CA TRP A 6 -0.64 -14.61 -10.96
C TRP A 6 -0.73 -16.10 -11.35
N ASP A 7 -1.91 -16.58 -11.78
CA ASP A 7 -2.11 -17.96 -12.25
C ASP A 7 -1.27 -18.27 -13.50
N VAL A 8 -0.86 -17.25 -14.26
CA VAL A 8 0.05 -17.36 -15.41
C VAL A 8 1.44 -16.74 -15.13
N CYS A 9 1.83 -16.65 -13.86
CA CYS A 9 3.14 -16.18 -13.41
C CYS A 9 3.53 -14.77 -13.90
N THR A 10 2.55 -13.91 -14.16
CA THR A 10 2.79 -12.53 -14.59
C THR A 10 2.94 -11.60 -13.38
N PRO A 11 4.04 -10.83 -13.25
CA PRO A 11 4.17 -9.84 -12.19
C PRO A 11 3.11 -8.75 -12.30
N VAL A 12 2.54 -8.35 -11.16
CA VAL A 12 1.47 -7.35 -11.10
C VAL A 12 1.98 -6.10 -10.40
N ALA A 13 1.79 -4.94 -11.02
CA ALA A 13 1.94 -3.63 -10.41
C ALA A 13 0.58 -2.94 -10.31
N SER A 14 0.42 -2.03 -9.35
CA SER A 14 -0.86 -1.36 -9.12
C SER A 14 -0.71 0.09 -8.65
N GLU A 15 -1.83 0.79 -8.58
CA GLU A 15 -1.95 2.18 -8.12
C GLU A 15 -3.30 2.40 -7.41
N ASN A 16 -3.42 3.48 -6.64
CA ASN A 16 -4.71 3.88 -6.06
C ASN A 16 -5.56 4.66 -7.08
N THR A 17 -6.85 4.34 -7.16
CA THR A 17 -7.78 5.00 -8.10
C THR A 17 -8.20 6.41 -7.65
N LEU A 18 -8.28 6.64 -6.34
CA LEU A 18 -8.64 7.92 -5.73
C LEU A 18 -7.62 8.31 -4.66
N PRO A 19 -7.37 9.61 -4.42
CA PRO A 19 -6.54 10.05 -3.31
C PRO A 19 -7.08 9.52 -1.98
N CYS A 20 -6.24 8.82 -1.22
CA CYS A 20 -6.54 8.43 0.16
C CYS A 20 -5.31 8.73 1.03
N HIS A 21 -5.50 9.52 2.07
CA HIS A 21 -4.44 9.90 3.01
C HIS A 21 -4.68 9.34 4.41
N ASP A 22 -5.75 8.56 4.59
CA ASP A 22 -6.15 8.01 5.88
C ASP A 22 -5.64 6.58 6.07
N ARG A 23 -5.56 6.19 7.34
CA ARG A 23 -5.10 4.85 7.73
C ARG A 23 -5.94 3.73 7.13
N VAL A 24 -7.25 3.95 6.97
CA VAL A 24 -8.19 2.96 6.42
C VAL A 24 -7.90 2.71 4.94
N GLY A 25 -7.71 3.78 4.16
CA GLY A 25 -7.34 3.67 2.75
C GLY A 25 -6.01 2.95 2.55
N TYR A 26 -4.98 3.35 3.31
CA TYR A 26 -3.66 2.71 3.24
C TYR A 26 -3.69 1.23 3.66
N ASN A 27 -4.43 0.87 4.70
CA ASN A 27 -4.60 -0.53 5.10
C ASN A 27 -5.21 -1.37 3.97
N LYS A 28 -6.23 -0.85 3.31
CA LYS A 28 -6.86 -1.55 2.19
C LYS A 28 -5.90 -1.75 1.02
N ILE A 29 -4.99 -0.81 0.78
CA ILE A 29 -3.93 -0.99 -0.23
C ILE A 29 -2.95 -2.08 0.21
N LEU A 30 -2.49 -2.04 1.46
CA LEU A 30 -1.55 -3.04 2.02
C LEU A 30 -2.12 -4.46 1.95
N ASP A 31 -3.40 -4.64 2.29
CA ASP A 31 -4.08 -5.95 2.25
C ASP A 31 -4.07 -6.57 0.85
N ASN A 32 -4.12 -5.75 -0.21
CA ASN A 32 -4.05 -6.22 -1.59
C ASN A 32 -2.62 -6.36 -2.11
N ALA A 33 -1.71 -5.49 -1.65
CA ALA A 33 -0.36 -5.42 -2.17
C ALA A 33 0.55 -6.50 -1.58
N LYS A 34 0.46 -6.72 -0.27
CA LYS A 34 1.27 -7.70 0.46
C LYS A 34 0.52 -8.14 1.71
N PRO A 35 -0.38 -9.13 1.59
CA PRO A 35 -1.14 -9.64 2.71
C PRO A 35 -0.22 -10.06 3.86
N LEU A 36 -0.64 -9.81 5.09
CA LEU A 36 0.11 -10.28 6.27
C LEU A 36 0.29 -11.80 6.16
N SER A 37 1.52 -12.28 6.38
CA SER A 37 1.97 -13.68 6.23
C SER A 37 2.12 -14.24 4.81
N ASP A 38 1.76 -13.47 3.76
CA ASP A 38 1.88 -13.85 2.34
C ASP A 38 1.53 -15.33 2.05
N PRO A 39 0.31 -15.79 2.43
CA PRO A 39 -0.02 -17.22 2.45
C PRO A 39 0.07 -17.89 1.07
N ASP A 40 -0.20 -17.13 0.01
CA ASP A 40 -0.25 -17.62 -1.36
C ASP A 40 0.99 -17.22 -2.19
N GLY A 41 1.93 -16.45 -1.62
CA GLY A 41 3.04 -15.85 -2.36
C GLY A 41 2.61 -14.80 -3.39
N ARG A 42 1.36 -14.33 -3.30
CA ARG A 42 0.71 -13.44 -4.27
C ARG A 42 0.77 -12.01 -3.78
N HIS A 43 1.81 -11.30 -4.19
CA HIS A 43 2.03 -9.89 -3.87
C HIS A 43 2.32 -9.05 -5.11
N PHE A 44 2.18 -7.73 -4.98
CA PHE A 44 2.56 -6.80 -6.04
C PHE A 44 4.07 -6.71 -6.15
N LEU A 45 4.54 -6.64 -7.39
CA LEU A 45 5.92 -6.30 -7.71
C LEU A 45 6.23 -4.86 -7.32
N SER A 46 5.28 -3.95 -7.56
CA SER A 46 5.42 -2.53 -7.25
C SER A 46 4.07 -1.84 -7.11
N PHE A 47 4.08 -0.69 -6.44
CA PHE A 47 2.90 0.16 -6.28
C PHE A 47 3.26 1.61 -6.60
N SER A 48 2.45 2.26 -7.43
CA SER A 48 2.60 3.67 -7.78
C SER A 48 1.51 4.48 -7.08
N TYR A 49 1.90 5.37 -6.18
CA TYR A 49 0.93 6.22 -5.48
C TYR A 49 0.52 7.43 -6.34
N LEU A 50 -0.78 7.61 -6.51
CA LEU A 50 -1.39 8.68 -7.31
C LEU A 50 -2.08 9.69 -6.36
N ARG A 51 -1.58 10.91 -6.19
CA ARG A 51 -0.41 11.58 -6.79
C ARG A 51 0.24 12.49 -5.76
N LEU A 52 1.53 12.78 -5.95
CA LEU A 52 2.21 13.90 -5.28
C LEU A 52 1.41 15.21 -5.44
N GLY A 53 1.10 15.86 -4.32
CA GLY A 53 0.36 17.12 -4.32
C GLY A 53 0.38 17.78 -2.95
N LEU A 54 -0.17 18.99 -2.86
CA LEU A 54 -0.19 19.75 -1.61
C LEU A 54 -0.87 18.98 -0.47
N GLY A 55 -1.98 18.28 -0.76
CA GLY A 55 -2.68 17.46 0.23
C GLY A 55 -1.80 16.34 0.81
N LEU A 56 -1.01 15.65 -0.02
CA LEU A 56 -0.08 14.63 0.48
C LEU A 56 1.04 15.23 1.34
N MET A 57 1.47 16.46 1.04
CA MET A 57 2.53 17.15 1.77
C MET A 57 2.05 17.82 3.07
N GLU A 58 0.76 17.78 3.38
CA GLU A 58 0.27 18.17 4.70
C GLU A 58 0.86 17.25 5.76
N ARG A 59 1.23 17.82 6.91
CA ARG A 59 2.02 17.12 7.93
C ARG A 59 1.41 15.78 8.35
N GLU A 60 0.11 15.74 8.62
CA GLU A 60 -0.59 14.53 9.06
C GLU A 60 -0.67 13.48 7.95
N ASN A 61 -1.02 13.91 6.74
CA ASN A 61 -1.10 13.03 5.57
C ASN A 61 0.26 12.44 5.20
N PHE A 62 1.33 13.24 5.30
CA PHE A 62 2.68 12.80 5.02
C PHE A 62 3.20 11.82 6.08
N MET A 63 2.86 12.02 7.36
CA MET A 63 3.18 11.06 8.43
C MET A 63 2.49 9.71 8.20
N GLU A 64 1.21 9.71 7.83
CA GLU A 64 0.50 8.46 7.50
C GLU A 64 1.04 7.81 6.22
N PHE A 65 1.41 8.62 5.21
CA PHE A 65 2.07 8.12 4.01
C PHE A 65 3.42 7.46 4.32
N GLU A 66 4.23 8.04 5.20
CA GLU A 66 5.50 7.44 5.65
C GLU A 66 5.25 6.07 6.31
N ARG A 67 4.25 5.97 7.20
CA ARG A 67 3.85 4.71 7.83
C ARG A 67 3.40 3.68 6.80
N PHE A 68 2.62 4.09 5.82
CA PHE A 68 2.21 3.24 4.71
C PHE A 68 3.42 2.72 3.92
N VAL A 69 4.37 3.59 3.55
CA VAL A 69 5.58 3.22 2.82
C VAL A 69 6.44 2.23 3.62
N LYS A 70 6.63 2.47 4.93
CA LYS A 70 7.36 1.54 5.81
C LYS A 70 6.70 0.16 5.86
N ARG A 71 5.37 0.11 5.97
CA ARG A 71 4.61 -1.15 5.98
C ARG A 71 4.64 -1.87 4.62
N MET A 72 4.59 -1.15 3.50
CA MET A 72 4.77 -1.73 2.16
C MET A 72 6.13 -2.43 2.03
N HIS A 73 7.18 -1.90 2.65
CA HIS A 73 8.52 -2.51 2.70
C HIS A 73 8.67 -3.60 3.78
N GLY A 74 7.63 -3.87 4.57
CA GLY A 74 7.64 -4.90 5.62
C GLY A 74 8.30 -4.46 6.93
N GLU A 75 8.48 -3.16 7.16
CA GLU A 75 8.97 -2.65 8.44
C GLU A 75 7.88 -2.74 9.52
N ALA A 76 8.30 -3.07 10.75
CA ALA A 76 7.42 -3.01 11.92
C ALA A 76 7.14 -1.56 12.29
N VAL A 77 5.94 -1.08 11.98
CA VAL A 77 5.46 0.23 12.41
C VAL A 77 4.66 0.06 13.70
N LEU A 78 5.13 0.66 14.79
CA LEU A 78 4.37 0.74 16.03
C LEU A 78 3.16 1.66 15.80
N ASP A 79 1.95 1.14 16.00
CA ASP A 79 0.76 1.97 16.09
C ASP A 79 0.90 2.86 17.33
N LEU A 80 1.29 4.11 17.14
CA LEU A 80 1.19 5.13 18.17
C LEU A 80 -0.31 5.33 18.45
N GLN A 81 -0.77 4.87 19.61
CA GLN A 81 -2.06 5.27 20.17
C GLN A 81 -1.98 6.76 20.45
N VAL A 82 -2.67 7.57 19.64
CA VAL A 82 -2.97 8.97 19.91
C VAL A 82 -4.41 9.03 20.39
#